data_AF-A0A7X6TS78-F1
#
_entry.id   AF-A0A7X6TS78-F1
#
_cell.length_a   1.000
_cell.length_b   1.000
_cell.length_c   1.000
_cell.angle_alpha   90.00
_cell.angle_beta   90.00
_cell.angle_gamma   90.00
#
_symmetry.space_group_name_H-M   'P 1'
#
loop_
_entity.id
_entity.type
_entity.pdbx_description
1 polymer ?
#
loop_
_entity_poly.entity_id
_entity_poly.type
_entity_poly.pdbx_seq_one_letter_code
_entity_poly.pdbx_strand_id
1 'polypeptide(L)'
;MSNIRKYQEKIFVFEEIKHINQFGEEFWYARELQEVLDYSEWRNFNLVINKAITACENSQNNRCDHFVDVNKTIAMPKGASKKVEDFMLSRYACYLIVQNGDSRKRVIALGQTYFAVKTRQQPLEWWYE
;
A
#
# COMPACT_ATOMS: atom_id res chain seq x y z
N MET A 1 -22.08 -10.23 11.89
CA MET A 1 -22.53 -9.06 11.11
C MET A 1 -21.70 -7.79 11.35
N SER A 2 -21.13 -7.54 12.54
CA SER A 2 -20.30 -6.34 12.83
C SER A 2 -18.95 -6.26 12.09
N ASN A 3 -18.25 -7.39 11.91
CA ASN A 3 -16.92 -7.40 11.28
C ASN A 3 -16.98 -7.10 9.76
N ILE A 4 -17.99 -7.61 9.03
CA ILE A 4 -18.15 -7.41 7.57
C ILE A 4 -18.26 -5.93 7.20
N ARG A 5 -19.03 -5.16 7.97
CA ARG A 5 -19.22 -3.72 7.73
C ARG A 5 -17.91 -2.93 7.91
N LYS A 6 -17.09 -3.31 8.90
CA LYS A 6 -15.75 -2.74 9.11
C LYS A 6 -14.74 -3.12 8.02
N TYR A 7 -14.84 -4.34 7.46
CA TYR A 7 -14.03 -4.72 6.31
C TYR A 7 -14.40 -3.89 5.07
N GLN A 8 -15.69 -3.66 4.82
CA GLN A 8 -16.17 -2.83 3.73
C GLN A 8 -15.70 -1.37 3.88
N GLU A 9 -15.77 -0.79 5.08
CA GLU A 9 -15.25 0.56 5.36
C GLU A 9 -13.74 0.68 5.06
N LYS A 10 -12.93 -0.33 5.40
CA LYS A 10 -11.47 -0.27 5.19
C LYS A 10 -11.05 -0.56 3.75
N ILE A 11 -11.75 -1.44 3.05
CA ILE A 11 -11.58 -1.63 1.59
C ILE A 11 -11.95 -0.34 0.86
N PHE A 12 -13.00 0.35 1.31
CA PHE A 12 -13.40 1.66 0.80
C PHE A 12 -12.27 2.68 0.97
N VAL A 13 -11.65 2.77 2.15
CA VAL A 13 -10.51 3.70 2.37
C VAL A 13 -9.31 3.40 1.46
N PHE A 14 -9.04 2.13 1.12
CA PHE A 14 -7.98 1.80 0.16
C PHE A 14 -8.30 2.30 -1.26
N GLU A 15 -9.54 2.12 -1.71
CA GLU A 15 -9.99 2.63 -3.01
C GLU A 15 -10.15 4.16 -3.04
N GLU A 16 -10.37 4.80 -1.89
CA GLU A 16 -10.49 6.27 -1.79
C GLU A 16 -9.17 7.00 -2.01
N ILE A 17 -8.04 6.40 -1.60
CA ILE A 17 -6.70 6.99 -1.81
C ILE A 17 -6.06 6.54 -3.14
N LYS A 18 -6.87 5.99 -4.04
CA LYS A 18 -6.44 5.60 -5.37
C LYS A 18 -6.29 6.83 -6.27
N HIS A 19 -5.21 6.86 -7.01
CA HIS A 19 -4.94 7.86 -8.04
C HIS A 19 -4.93 7.21 -9.41
N ILE A 20 -5.17 8.02 -10.45
CA ILE A 20 -5.08 7.59 -11.85
C ILE A 20 -4.04 8.49 -12.52
N ASN A 21 -3.06 7.88 -13.17
CA ASN A 21 -2.03 8.63 -13.88
C ASN A 21 -2.56 9.14 -15.24
N GLN A 22 -1.73 9.90 -15.97
CA GLN A 22 -2.09 10.43 -17.28
C GLN A 22 -2.39 9.37 -18.35
N PHE A 23 -2.02 8.11 -18.11
CA PHE A 23 -2.25 6.97 -19.00
C PHE A 23 -3.49 6.14 -18.61
N GLY A 24 -4.22 6.55 -17.55
CA GLY A 24 -5.39 5.82 -17.07
C GLY A 24 -5.07 4.68 -16.12
N GLU A 25 -3.82 4.54 -15.68
CA GLU A 25 -3.41 3.45 -14.78
C GLU A 25 -3.57 3.85 -13.32
N GLU A 26 -4.02 2.88 -12.51
CA GLU A 26 -4.24 3.06 -11.07
C GLU A 26 -2.93 2.97 -10.28
N PHE A 27 -2.74 3.88 -9.33
CA PHE A 27 -1.61 3.84 -8.40
C PHE A 27 -1.96 4.46 -7.03
N TRP A 28 -1.11 4.20 -6.03
CA TRP A 28 -1.24 4.72 -4.68
C TRP A 28 0.05 5.38 -4.20
N TYR A 29 -0.04 6.44 -3.40
CA TYR A 29 1.14 6.99 -2.73
C TYR A 29 1.44 6.25 -1.43
N ALA A 30 2.70 5.90 -1.19
CA ALA A 30 3.12 5.26 0.05
C ALA A 30 2.85 6.14 1.28
N ARG A 31 2.95 7.46 1.17
CA ARG A 31 2.62 8.39 2.26
C ARG A 31 1.16 8.33 2.69
N GLU A 32 0.23 8.22 1.74
CA GLU A 32 -1.20 8.09 2.07
C GLU A 32 -1.49 6.70 2.62
N LEU A 33 -0.87 5.66 2.04
CA LEU A 33 -1.01 4.30 2.52
C LEU A 33 -0.48 4.13 3.95
N GLN A 34 0.58 4.86 4.32
CA GLN A 34 1.12 4.89 5.69
C GLN A 34 0.02 5.25 6.71
N GLU A 35 -0.76 6.29 6.43
CA GLU A 35 -1.83 6.77 7.31
C GLU A 35 -2.98 5.76 7.38
N VAL A 36 -3.41 5.23 6.23
CA VAL A 36 -4.47 4.21 6.15
C VAL A 36 -4.12 2.95 6.95
N LEU A 37 -2.85 2.55 6.91
CA LEU A 37 -2.31 1.38 7.60
C LEU A 37 -1.86 1.66 9.04
N ASP A 38 -2.14 2.86 9.57
CA ASP A 38 -1.94 3.22 10.98
C ASP A 38 -0.47 3.15 11.40
N TYR A 39 0.43 3.60 10.52
CA TYR A 39 1.84 3.82 10.82
C TYR A 39 2.09 5.31 11.10
N SER A 40 2.42 5.64 12.35
CA SER A 40 2.72 7.02 12.75
C SER A 40 4.04 7.54 12.18
N GLU A 41 5.04 6.67 12.07
CA GLU A 41 6.40 7.05 11.68
C GLU A 41 6.80 6.43 10.34
N TRP A 42 7.29 7.29 9.41
CA TRP A 42 7.80 6.84 8.11
C TRP A 42 8.86 5.77 8.22
N ARG A 43 9.79 5.92 9.16
CA ARG A 43 10.90 4.97 9.31
C ARG A 43 10.38 3.55 9.49
N ASN A 44 9.33 3.38 10.29
CA ASN A 44 8.73 2.07 10.55
C ASN A 44 7.95 1.56 9.34
N PHE A 45 7.28 2.43 8.61
CA PHE A 45 6.58 2.05 7.39
C PHE A 45 7.53 1.70 6.24
N ASN A 46 8.63 2.44 6.10
CA ASN A 46 9.66 2.19 5.11
C ASN A 46 10.33 0.82 5.32
N LEU A 47 10.47 0.37 6.58
CA LEU A 47 10.93 -1.00 6.86
C LEU A 47 9.95 -2.06 6.33
N VAL A 48 8.65 -1.79 6.33
CA VAL A 48 7.63 -2.69 5.76
C VAL A 48 7.66 -2.65 4.24
N ILE A 49 7.81 -1.47 3.64
CA ILE A 49 7.99 -1.31 2.19
C ILE A 49 9.20 -2.11 1.72
N ASN A 50 10.35 -2.00 2.41
CA ASN A 50 11.55 -2.74 2.04
C ASN A 50 11.34 -4.26 2.10
N LYS A 51 10.62 -4.77 3.10
CA LYS A 51 10.23 -6.19 3.15
C LYS A 51 9.33 -6.59 1.97
N ALA A 52 8.38 -5.72 1.60
CA ALA A 52 7.50 -5.95 0.47
C ALA A 52 8.27 -5.94 -0.87
N ILE A 53 9.26 -5.06 -1.04
CA ILE A 53 10.17 -5.04 -2.18
C ILE A 53 10.95 -6.36 -2.25
N THR A 54 11.56 -6.80 -1.14
CA THR A 54 12.26 -8.09 -1.10
C THR A 54 11.35 -9.27 -1.45
N ALA A 55 10.09 -9.26 -0.98
CA ALA A 55 9.11 -10.28 -1.34
C ALA A 55 8.74 -10.25 -2.83
N CYS A 56 8.62 -9.05 -3.42
CA CYS A 56 8.37 -8.85 -4.85
C CYS A 56 9.50 -9.45 -5.71
N GLU A 57 10.75 -9.11 -5.37
CA GLU A 57 11.95 -9.59 -6.07
C GLU A 57 12.13 -11.10 -5.92
N ASN A 58 11.92 -11.65 -4.72
CA ASN A 58 11.97 -13.10 -4.48
C ASN A 58 10.87 -13.86 -5.25
N SER A 59 9.78 -13.19 -5.59
CA SER A 59 8.71 -13.72 -6.45
C SER A 59 9.01 -13.54 -7.95
N GLN A 60 10.25 -13.18 -8.31
CA GLN A 60 10.72 -12.96 -9.69
C GLN A 60 10.03 -11.81 -10.43
N ASN A 61 9.39 -10.88 -9.71
CA ASN A 61 8.83 -9.66 -10.29
C ASN A 61 9.86 -8.51 -10.18
N ASN A 62 9.85 -7.62 -11.16
CA ASN A 62 10.70 -6.44 -11.15
C ASN A 62 10.14 -5.39 -10.17
N ARG A 63 10.92 -5.01 -9.15
CA ARG A 63 10.49 -4.00 -8.17
C ARG A 63 10.10 -2.68 -8.81
N CYS A 64 10.74 -2.29 -9.92
CA CYS A 64 10.53 -0.98 -10.55
C CYS A 64 9.14 -0.86 -11.20
N ASP A 65 8.49 -1.98 -11.52
CA ASP A 65 7.14 -1.98 -12.09
C ASP A 65 6.07 -1.76 -11.01
N HIS A 66 6.45 -1.95 -9.73
CA HIS A 66 5.52 -1.97 -8.61
C HIS A 66 5.80 -0.91 -7.54
N PHE A 67 7.06 -0.51 -7.37
CA PHE A 67 7.55 0.43 -6.37
C PHE A 67 8.40 1.50 -7.08
N VAL A 68 7.76 2.57 -7.52
CA VAL A 68 8.43 3.67 -8.22
C VAL A 68 8.77 4.77 -7.22
N ASP A 69 10.07 5.01 -7.02
CA ASP A 69 10.59 6.07 -6.16
C ASP A 69 10.16 7.45 -6.68
N VAL A 70 9.46 8.25 -5.87
CA VAL A 70 9.08 9.62 -6.21
C VAL A 70 9.39 10.58 -5.06
N ASN A 71 9.58 11.85 -5.38
CA ASN A 71 9.81 12.89 -4.38
C ASN A 71 8.61 13.82 -4.34
N LYS A 72 7.98 13.95 -3.18
CA LYS A 72 6.94 14.95 -2.94
C LYS A 72 7.59 16.21 -2.38
N THR A 73 7.35 17.34 -3.01
CA THR A 73 7.77 18.64 -2.47
C THR A 73 6.69 19.16 -1.54
N ILE A 74 7.02 19.37 -0.27
CA ILE A 74 6.11 19.97 0.71
C ILE A 74 6.54 21.40 1.02
N ALA A 75 5.56 22.30 1.13
CA ALA A 75 5.79 23.66 1.58
C ALA A 75 6.10 23.68 3.07
N MET A 76 7.13 24.42 3.45
CA MET A 76 7.56 24.64 4.83
C MET A 76 7.24 26.07 5.25
N PRO A 77 7.16 26.36 6.56
CA PRO A 77 7.06 27.73 7.05
C PRO A 77 8.16 28.62 6.46
N LYS A 78 7.85 29.90 6.25
CA LYS A 78 8.77 30.92 5.69
C LYS A 78 9.20 30.70 4.23
N GLY A 79 8.39 30.01 3.43
CA GLY A 79 8.63 29.88 1.99
C GLY A 79 9.71 28.87 1.61
N ALA A 80 10.22 28.10 2.57
CA ALA A 80 11.11 26.98 2.29
C ALA A 80 10.31 25.79 1.72
N SER A 81 10.98 24.89 1.02
CA SER A 81 10.38 23.63 0.54
C SER A 81 11.26 22.46 0.93
N LYS A 82 10.64 21.34 1.31
CA LYS A 82 11.36 20.09 1.60
C LYS A 82 10.95 19.01 0.60
N LYS A 83 11.94 18.34 0.01
CA LYS A 83 11.69 17.08 -0.71
C LYS A 83 11.56 15.96 0.30
N VAL A 84 10.47 15.21 0.20
CA VAL A 84 10.17 14.06 1.03
C VAL A 84 10.08 12.85 0.12
N GLU A 85 10.81 11.80 0.47
CA GLU A 85 10.76 10.51 -0.22
C GLU A 85 9.34 9.93 -0.15
N ASP A 86 8.88 9.35 -1.24
CA ASP A 86 7.59 8.68 -1.36
C ASP A 86 7.70 7.61 -2.47
N PHE A 87 6.67 6.79 -2.62
CA PHE A 87 6.58 5.80 -3.69
C PHE A 87 5.23 5.90 -4.37
N MET A 88 5.23 5.76 -5.70
CA MET A 88 4.04 5.33 -6.43
C MET A 88 4.01 3.81 -6.41
N LEU A 89 2.92 3.28 -5.89
CA LEU A 89 2.71 1.86 -5.64
C LEU A 89 1.65 1.33 -6.59
N SER A 90 1.95 0.21 -7.25
CA SER A 90 0.92 -0.58 -7.91
C SER A 90 -0.01 -1.23 -6.88
N ARG A 91 -1.18 -1.67 -7.32
CA ARG A 91 -2.12 -2.46 -6.51
C ARG A 91 -1.44 -3.70 -5.88
N TYR A 92 -0.59 -4.37 -6.66
CA TYR A 92 0.20 -5.51 -6.20
C TYR A 92 1.18 -5.14 -5.07
N ALA A 93 1.90 -4.02 -5.20
CA ALA A 93 2.79 -3.52 -4.15
C ALA A 93 2.04 -3.24 -2.84
N CYS A 94 0.86 -2.62 -2.92
CA CYS A 94 0.01 -2.38 -1.76
C CYS A 94 -0.35 -3.68 -1.03
N TYR A 95 -0.66 -4.75 -1.77
CA TYR A 95 -0.97 -6.05 -1.18
C TYR A 95 0.24 -6.67 -0.48
N LEU A 96 1.43 -6.60 -1.09
CA LEU A 96 2.67 -7.08 -0.46
C LEU A 96 3.00 -6.29 0.81
N ILE A 97 2.76 -4.98 0.83
CA ILE A 97 2.94 -4.15 2.03
C ILE A 97 2.02 -4.62 3.16
N VAL A 98 0.74 -4.87 2.88
CA VAL A 98 -0.20 -5.38 3.89
C VAL A 98 0.23 -6.77 4.40
N GLN A 99 0.65 -7.66 3.51
CA GLN A 99 1.11 -9.00 3.88
C GLN A 99 2.35 -8.96 4.80
N ASN A 100 3.27 -8.02 4.55
CA ASN A 100 4.50 -7.85 5.33
C ASN A 100 4.37 -6.90 6.53
N GLY A 101 3.18 -6.34 6.77
CA GLY A 101 2.90 -5.41 7.85
C GLY A 101 2.90 -6.03 9.25
N ASP A 102 2.86 -5.17 10.28
CA ASP A 102 2.80 -5.58 11.68
C ASP A 102 1.39 -6.07 12.04
N SER A 103 1.23 -7.38 12.19
CA SER A 103 -0.06 -8.03 12.50
C SER A 103 -0.65 -7.62 13.86
N ARG A 104 0.12 -6.98 14.75
CA ARG A 104 -0.41 -6.39 15.99
C ARG A 104 -1.31 -5.19 15.71
N LYS A 105 -1.16 -4.56 14.53
CA LYS A 105 -2.07 -3.50 14.07
C LYS A 105 -3.34 -4.14 13.52
N ARG A 106 -4.48 -3.75 14.08
CA ARG A 106 -5.79 -4.29 13.67
C ARG A 106 -6.05 -4.14 12.17
N VAL A 107 -5.67 -3.01 11.56
CA VAL A 107 -5.84 -2.78 10.12
C VAL A 107 -5.08 -3.80 9.28
N ILE A 108 -3.85 -4.12 9.66
CA ILE A 108 -3.02 -5.13 8.99
C ILE A 108 -3.64 -6.51 9.15
N ALA A 109 -3.99 -6.91 10.38
CA ALA A 109 -4.61 -8.22 10.63
C ALA A 109 -5.93 -8.41 9.85
N LEU A 110 -6.74 -7.35 9.75
CA LEU A 110 -7.96 -7.37 8.95
C LEU A 110 -7.65 -7.51 7.45
N GLY A 111 -6.66 -6.78 6.94
CA GLY A 111 -6.20 -6.91 5.55
C GLY A 111 -5.69 -8.33 5.23
N GLN A 112 -4.84 -8.90 6.09
CA GLN A 112 -4.37 -10.28 5.95
C GLN A 112 -5.51 -11.30 5.96
N THR A 113 -6.51 -11.11 6.84
CA THR A 113 -7.72 -11.95 6.87
C THR A 113 -8.52 -11.83 5.58
N TYR A 114 -8.68 -10.60 5.05
CA TYR A 114 -9.36 -10.36 3.79
C TYR A 114 -8.70 -11.13 2.65
N PHE A 115 -7.37 -11.07 2.51
CA PHE A 115 -6.65 -11.85 1.50
C PHE A 115 -6.83 -13.36 1.69
N ALA A 116 -6.69 -13.87 2.91
CA ALA A 116 -6.89 -15.29 3.19
C ALA A 116 -8.28 -15.80 2.78
N VAL A 117 -9.32 -14.97 2.94
CA VAL A 117 -10.68 -15.28 2.49
C VAL A 117 -10.82 -15.12 0.98
N LYS A 118 -10.25 -14.07 0.39
CA LYS A 118 -10.38 -13.75 -1.03
C LYS A 118 -9.66 -14.74 -1.94
N THR A 119 -8.46 -15.19 -1.60
CA THR A 119 -7.73 -16.21 -2.38
C THR A 119 -8.46 -17.55 -2.42
N ARG A 120 -9.34 -17.83 -1.44
CA ARG A 120 -10.23 -19.01 -1.49
C ARG A 120 -11.43 -18.81 -2.44
N GLN A 121 -11.83 -17.57 -2.68
CA GLN A 121 -12.99 -17.22 -3.51
C GLN A 121 -12.62 -16.98 -4.98
N GLN A 122 -11.37 -16.56 -5.26
CA GLN A 122 -10.87 -16.25 -6.60
C GLN A 122 -9.44 -16.78 -6.79
N PRO A 123 -9.14 -17.45 -7.93
CA PRO A 123 -7.79 -17.90 -8.28
C PRO A 123 -6.80 -16.74 -8.40
N LEU A 124 -5.51 -17.01 -8.17
CA LEU A 124 -4.41 -16.02 -8.24
C LEU A 124 -4.27 -15.34 -9.61
N GLU A 125 -4.69 -15.99 -10.69
CA GLU A 125 -4.63 -15.44 -12.06
C GLU A 125 -5.41 -14.13 -12.22
N TRP A 126 -6.46 -13.91 -11.42
CA TRP A 126 -7.32 -12.72 -11.51
C TRP A 126 -6.73 -11.48 -10.81
N TRP A 127 -5.59 -11.63 -10.13
CA TRP A 127 -4.95 -10.53 -9.38
C TRP A 127 -3.88 -9.82 -10.22
N TYR A 128 -3.63 -10.30 -11.43
CA TYR A 128 -2.66 -9.76 -12.40
C TYR A 128 -3.32 -8.99 -13.56
N GLU A 129 -4.66 -8.95 -13.62
CA GLU A 129 -5.47 -8.14 -14.55
C GLU A 129 -6.01 -6.87 -13.85
#